data_AF-A0AAD9ILH3-F1
#
_entry.id   AF-A0AAD9ILH3-F1
#
_cell.length_a   1.000
_cell.length_b   1.000
_cell.length_c   1.000
_cell.angle_alpha   90.00
_cell.angle_beta   90.00
_cell.angle_gamma   90.00
#
_symmetry.space_group_name_H-M   'P 1'
#
loop_
_entity.id
_entity.type
_entity.pdbx_description
1 polymer ?
#
loop_
_entity_poly.entity_id
_entity_poly.type
_entity_poly.pdbx_seq_one_letter_code
_entity_poly.pdbx_strand_id
1 'polypeptide(L)'
;MCEVRPVSGRGLGLVATRDIAPGEVVLSETPVLLYPHHNSLVSAAEAAINFEGLDDELASALLLLVRVISLKTAATAGSGEAQATASAVLAAVASLVPAPESVPFDAEELLRRLPGGHDLTLGDVLGLLRRDAANAYGISLDGGETLRGSVLLATGSRLNHECLPNVARLDAFDDGAPGAGLKHVAFKALHAIPAGEELTQSYFPLHWDLEERQERAVEAGAEARPEDCGGADEGYVGMFLLKYSCPNDACSGTLVPVSARRADVSRCNVCGLQRTDQELYAELDAMA
;
A
#
# COMPACT_ATOMS: atom_id res chain seq x y z
N MET A 1 8.70 10.21 14.06
CA MET A 1 8.76 11.26 13.01
C MET A 1 7.37 11.68 12.62
N CYS A 2 6.41 10.75 12.67
CA CYS A 2 4.99 11.01 12.66
C CYS A 2 4.30 10.35 13.85
N GLU A 3 3.03 10.69 14.06
CA GLU A 3 2.13 9.99 14.97
C GLU A 3 0.72 9.89 14.38
N VAL A 4 -0.04 8.88 14.81
CA VAL A 4 -1.43 8.70 14.38
C VAL A 4 -2.32 9.70 15.12
N ARG A 5 -3.09 10.50 14.39
CA ARG A 5 -4.06 11.46 14.94
C ARG A 5 -5.40 11.36 14.22
N PRO A 6 -6.52 11.74 14.87
CA PRO A 6 -7.74 12.05 14.15
C PRO A 6 -7.50 13.20 13.17
N VAL A 7 -7.92 13.01 11.92
CA VAL A 7 -7.92 14.04 10.88
C VAL A 7 -9.36 14.32 10.52
N SER A 8 -9.72 15.62 10.45
CA SER A 8 -11.09 16.04 10.23
C SER A 8 -11.63 15.42 8.94
N GLY A 9 -12.70 14.64 9.06
CA GLY A 9 -13.33 13.95 7.94
C GLY A 9 -12.60 12.68 7.49
N ARG A 10 -11.27 12.64 7.50
CA ARG A 10 -10.47 11.50 7.01
C ARG A 10 -10.24 10.38 8.03
N GLY A 11 -10.95 10.40 9.15
CA GLY A 11 -10.78 9.41 10.21
C GLY A 11 -9.44 9.54 10.93
N LEU A 12 -8.53 8.58 10.75
CA LEU A 12 -7.18 8.62 11.32
C LEU A 12 -6.18 8.89 10.20
N GLY A 13 -5.18 9.73 10.48
CA GLY A 13 -4.06 10.03 9.58
C GLY A 13 -2.73 9.99 10.33
N LEU A 14 -1.62 9.89 9.59
CA LEU A 14 -0.30 10.14 10.15
C LEU A 14 0.03 11.62 10.04
N VAL A 15 0.49 12.24 11.11
CA VAL A 15 0.84 13.66 11.16
C VAL A 15 2.31 13.82 11.52
N ALA A 16 3.03 14.68 10.80
CA ALA A 16 4.43 14.98 11.05
C ALA A 16 4.62 15.60 12.45
N THR A 17 5.55 15.07 13.26
CA THR A 17 5.85 15.61 14.60
C THR A 17 7.01 16.59 14.61
N ARG A 18 7.67 16.77 13.46
CA ARG A 18 8.74 17.74 13.18
C ARG A 18 8.77 18.02 11.67
N ASP A 19 9.54 19.03 11.27
CA ASP A 19 9.85 19.25 9.86
C ASP A 19 10.59 18.05 9.27
N ILE A 20 10.24 17.67 8.04
CA ILE A 20 10.78 16.52 7.30
C ILE A 20 11.38 17.04 6.00
N ALA A 21 12.61 16.62 5.70
CA ALA A 21 13.30 16.99 4.46
C ALA A 21 12.87 16.09 3.28
N PRO A 22 12.92 16.58 2.03
CA PRO A 22 12.69 15.75 0.84
C PRO A 22 13.61 14.51 0.83
N GLY A 23 13.07 13.34 0.48
CA GLY A 23 13.81 12.08 0.42
C GLY A 23 14.12 11.45 1.78
N GLU A 24 13.69 12.05 2.89
CA GLU A 24 13.75 11.43 4.21
C GLU A 24 12.72 10.29 4.32
N VAL A 25 13.12 9.18 4.97
CA VAL A 25 12.21 8.07 5.28
C VAL A 25 11.35 8.47 6.47
N VAL A 26 10.04 8.57 6.27
CA VAL A 26 9.09 9.01 7.31
C VAL A 26 8.53 7.84 8.12
N LEU A 27 8.39 6.69 7.45
CA LEU A 27 7.91 5.43 8.01
C LEU A 27 8.62 4.29 7.27
N SER A 28 9.01 3.26 8.01
CA SER A 28 9.45 1.99 7.44
C SER A 28 8.91 0.88 8.33
N GLU A 29 8.23 -0.08 7.73
CA GLU A 29 7.63 -1.18 8.48
C GLU A 29 7.70 -2.50 7.71
N THR A 30 7.73 -3.60 8.45
CA THR A 30 7.56 -4.93 7.89
C THR A 30 6.07 -5.19 7.69
N PRO A 31 5.65 -5.76 6.54
CA PRO A 31 4.26 -6.12 6.32
C PRO A 31 3.68 -6.97 7.45
N VAL A 32 2.48 -6.61 7.90
CA VAL A 32 1.70 -7.42 8.85
C VAL A 32 1.26 -8.70 8.16
N LEU A 33 0.80 -8.57 6.91
CA LEU A 33 0.48 -9.67 6.03
C LEU A 33 1.05 -9.40 4.64
N LEU A 34 1.50 -10.48 4.00
CA LEU A 34 1.84 -10.58 2.58
C LEU A 34 1.15 -11.86 2.10
N TYR A 35 0.44 -11.79 0.97
CA TYR A 35 -0.23 -12.95 0.38
C TYR A 35 -0.28 -12.82 -1.16
N PRO A 36 0.02 -13.89 -1.93
CA PRO A 36 0.57 -15.16 -1.46
C PRO A 36 1.93 -14.99 -0.78
N HIS A 37 2.18 -15.79 0.26
CA HIS A 37 3.47 -15.84 0.94
C HIS A 37 3.88 -17.29 1.06
N HIS A 38 4.86 -17.69 0.24
CA HIS A 38 5.35 -19.06 0.21
C HIS A 38 6.21 -19.36 1.45
N ASN A 39 5.58 -19.90 2.50
CA ASN A 39 6.26 -20.51 3.65
C ASN A 39 5.65 -21.89 3.89
N SER A 40 6.46 -22.86 4.32
CA SER A 40 6.10 -24.28 4.47
C SER A 40 4.83 -24.52 5.30
N LEU A 41 4.53 -23.67 6.28
CA LEU A 41 3.29 -23.74 7.07
C LEU A 41 2.03 -23.31 6.29
N VAL A 42 2.18 -22.38 5.36
CA VAL A 42 1.09 -21.86 4.51
C VAL A 42 0.88 -22.79 3.31
N SER A 43 1.96 -23.36 2.76
CA SER A 43 1.92 -24.23 1.60
C SER A 43 1.08 -25.50 1.80
N ALA A 44 1.03 -26.06 3.01
CA ALA A 44 0.18 -27.22 3.30
C ALA A 44 -1.32 -26.86 3.32
N ALA A 45 -1.66 -25.68 3.83
CA ALA A 45 -3.03 -25.18 3.84
C ALA A 45 -3.45 -24.71 2.43
N GLU A 46 -2.56 -24.05 1.69
CA GLU A 46 -2.75 -23.67 0.28
C GLU A 46 -3.00 -24.90 -0.61
N ALA A 47 -2.25 -25.98 -0.42
CA ALA A 47 -2.40 -27.22 -1.19
C ALA A 47 -3.75 -27.93 -0.94
N ALA A 48 -4.45 -27.60 0.14
CA ALA A 48 -5.77 -28.16 0.45
C ALA A 48 -6.92 -27.37 -0.19
N ILE A 49 -6.63 -26.24 -0.86
CA ILE A 49 -7.63 -25.36 -1.47
C ILE A 49 -7.86 -25.75 -2.93
N ASN A 50 -9.13 -25.76 -3.34
CA ASN A 50 -9.49 -25.83 -4.75
C ASN A 50 -9.64 -24.44 -5.37
N PHE A 51 -8.66 -24.04 -6.19
CA PHE A 51 -8.69 -22.80 -6.96
C PHE A 51 -9.42 -22.91 -8.31
N GLU A 52 -9.89 -24.10 -8.69
CA GLU A 52 -10.57 -24.29 -9.97
C GLU A 52 -11.80 -23.38 -10.10
N GLY A 53 -11.86 -22.64 -11.21
CA GLY A 53 -12.95 -21.74 -11.55
C GLY A 53 -12.99 -20.41 -10.79
N LEU A 54 -11.95 -20.08 -10.02
CA LEU A 54 -11.80 -18.76 -9.40
C LEU A 54 -11.09 -17.80 -10.36
N ASP A 55 -11.51 -16.53 -10.33
CA ASP A 55 -10.72 -15.43 -10.88
C ASP A 55 -9.59 -15.02 -9.91
N ASP A 56 -8.72 -14.12 -10.35
CA ASP A 56 -7.55 -13.69 -9.59
C ASP A 56 -7.93 -12.99 -8.27
N GLU A 57 -9.05 -12.27 -8.24
CA GLU A 57 -9.51 -11.55 -7.06
C GLU A 57 -10.02 -12.53 -5.98
N LEU A 58 -10.85 -13.50 -6.36
CA LEU A 58 -11.33 -14.55 -5.45
C LEU A 58 -10.18 -15.45 -4.99
N ALA A 59 -9.23 -15.78 -5.88
CA ALA A 59 -8.04 -16.54 -5.51
C ALA A 59 -7.20 -15.78 -4.46
N SER A 60 -6.99 -14.48 -4.66
CA SER A 60 -6.27 -13.61 -3.72
C SER A 60 -6.98 -13.50 -2.36
N ALA A 61 -8.30 -13.29 -2.37
CA ALA A 61 -9.13 -13.28 -1.17
C ALA A 61 -9.04 -14.60 -0.39
N LEU A 62 -9.02 -15.73 -1.09
CA LEU A 62 -8.89 -17.04 -0.47
C LEU A 62 -7.52 -17.26 0.19
N LEU A 63 -6.45 -16.77 -0.46
CA LEU A 63 -5.08 -16.80 0.07
C LEU A 63 -4.95 -15.95 1.35
N LEU A 64 -5.59 -14.77 1.41
CA LEU A 64 -5.68 -13.97 2.63
C LEU A 64 -6.30 -14.77 3.77
N LEU A 65 -7.46 -15.39 3.54
CA LEU A 65 -8.20 -16.12 4.56
C LEU A 65 -7.39 -17.31 5.09
N VAL A 66 -6.73 -18.05 4.20
CA VAL A 66 -5.86 -19.17 4.60
C VAL A 66 -4.67 -18.69 5.41
N ARG A 67 -4.08 -17.56 5.03
CA ARG A 67 -3.01 -16.95 5.82
C ARG A 67 -3.47 -16.60 7.23
N VAL A 68 -4.67 -16.06 7.39
CA VAL A 68 -5.27 -15.77 8.70
C VAL A 68 -5.53 -17.04 9.51
N ILE A 69 -6.04 -18.12 8.89
CA ILE A 69 -6.22 -19.42 9.57
C ILE A 69 -4.89 -19.97 10.09
N SER A 70 -3.84 -19.92 9.27
CA SER A 70 -2.50 -20.35 9.70
C SER A 70 -1.99 -19.56 10.91
N LEU A 71 -2.23 -18.24 10.93
CA LEU A 71 -1.87 -17.38 12.06
C LEU A 71 -2.68 -17.70 13.31
N LYS A 72 -3.98 -17.92 13.20
CA LYS A 72 -4.82 -18.33 14.33
C LYS A 72 -4.38 -19.67 14.92
N THR A 73 -4.03 -20.62 14.06
CA THR A 73 -3.47 -21.91 14.49
C THR A 73 -2.15 -21.70 15.23
N ALA A 74 -1.24 -20.88 14.69
CA ALA A 74 0.03 -20.58 15.34
C ALA A 74 -0.13 -19.82 16.67
N ALA A 75 -1.11 -18.93 16.78
CA ALA A 75 -1.41 -18.16 18.00
C ALA A 75 -1.98 -19.04 19.13
N THR A 76 -2.56 -20.20 18.80
CA THR A 76 -3.12 -21.15 19.77
C THR A 76 -2.19 -22.35 20.03
N ALA A 77 -1.24 -22.62 19.14
CA ALA A 77 -0.30 -23.72 19.26
C ALA A 77 0.91 -23.35 20.15
N GLY A 78 0.89 -23.81 21.40
CA GLY A 78 2.07 -23.84 22.28
C GLY A 78 2.37 -22.52 23.01
N SER A 79 3.64 -22.34 23.37
CA SER A 79 4.18 -21.14 24.05
C SER A 79 5.47 -20.70 23.36
N GLY A 80 5.65 -19.40 23.10
CA GLY A 80 6.93 -18.85 22.62
C GLY A 80 6.79 -17.69 21.62
N GLU A 81 7.92 -17.36 20.98
CA GLU A 81 8.04 -16.21 20.07
C GLU A 81 7.14 -16.31 18.83
N ALA A 82 6.96 -17.50 18.27
CA ALA A 82 6.09 -17.73 17.11
C ALA A 82 4.60 -17.45 17.45
N GLN A 83 4.15 -17.87 18.64
CA GLN A 83 2.80 -17.64 19.12
C GLN A 83 2.54 -16.15 19.38
N ALA A 84 3.50 -15.47 20.03
CA ALA A 84 3.42 -14.04 20.31
C ALA A 84 3.40 -13.22 19.00
N THR A 85 4.24 -13.58 18.05
CA THR A 85 4.28 -12.96 16.70
C THR A 85 2.95 -13.14 15.98
N ALA A 86 2.40 -14.36 15.93
CA ALA A 86 1.12 -14.61 15.28
C ALA A 86 -0.04 -13.83 15.94
N SER A 87 -0.05 -13.77 17.27
CA SER A 87 -1.06 -13.00 18.03
C SER A 87 -0.95 -11.49 17.75
N ALA A 88 0.27 -10.95 17.69
CA ALA A 88 0.51 -9.55 17.37
C ALA A 88 0.06 -9.21 15.93
N VAL A 89 0.33 -10.09 14.96
CA VAL A 89 -0.13 -9.93 13.57
C VAL A 89 -1.66 -9.93 13.50
N LEU A 90 -2.34 -10.87 14.16
CA LEU A 90 -3.80 -10.92 14.20
C LEU A 90 -4.40 -9.66 14.85
N ALA A 91 -3.79 -9.16 15.92
CA ALA A 91 -4.22 -7.92 16.57
C ALA A 91 -4.03 -6.70 15.65
N ALA A 92 -2.92 -6.64 14.91
CA ALA A 92 -2.67 -5.59 13.93
C ALA A 92 -3.71 -5.61 12.79
N VAL A 93 -4.01 -6.77 12.22
CA VAL A 93 -5.09 -6.92 11.22
C VAL A 93 -6.44 -6.50 11.79
N ALA A 94 -6.77 -6.93 13.01
CA ALA A 94 -8.05 -6.58 13.64
C ALA A 94 -8.21 -5.06 13.86
N SER A 95 -7.10 -4.34 14.03
CA SER A 95 -7.07 -2.88 14.22
C SER A 95 -7.31 -2.07 12.94
N LEU A 96 -7.21 -2.70 11.77
CA LEU A 96 -7.47 -2.05 10.48
C LEU A 96 -8.94 -1.68 10.34
N VAL A 97 -9.19 -0.54 9.69
CA VAL A 97 -10.54 -0.01 9.49
C VAL A 97 -11.18 -0.73 8.30
N PRO A 98 -12.32 -1.42 8.47
CA PRO A 98 -13.01 -2.06 7.35
C PRO A 98 -13.65 -1.00 6.44
N ALA A 99 -13.69 -1.29 5.13
CA ALA A 99 -14.52 -0.55 4.17
C ALA A 99 -15.98 -0.49 4.64
N PRO A 100 -16.73 0.61 4.40
CA PRO A 100 -18.11 0.76 4.87
C PRO A 100 -19.12 -0.16 4.15
N GLU A 101 -18.86 -0.51 2.88
CA GLU A 101 -19.77 -1.26 2.01
C GLU A 101 -19.64 -2.80 2.11
N SER A 102 -20.49 -3.51 1.37
CA SER A 102 -20.37 -4.95 1.12
C SER A 102 -19.11 -5.25 0.31
N VAL A 103 -18.50 -6.42 0.55
CA VAL A 103 -17.40 -6.90 -0.28
C VAL A 103 -17.95 -7.34 -1.65
N PRO A 104 -17.20 -7.14 -2.74
CA PRO A 104 -17.66 -7.50 -4.09
C PRO A 104 -17.65 -9.03 -4.33
N PHE A 105 -17.34 -9.82 -3.30
CA PHE A 105 -17.10 -11.26 -3.38
C PHE A 105 -18.18 -12.06 -2.64
N ASP A 106 -18.47 -13.26 -3.15
CA ASP A 106 -19.30 -14.25 -2.45
C ASP A 106 -18.51 -14.84 -1.26
N ALA A 107 -18.69 -14.24 -0.09
CA ALA A 107 -18.06 -14.67 1.14
C ALA A 107 -18.49 -16.07 1.58
N GLU A 108 -19.68 -16.54 1.19
CA GLU A 108 -20.14 -17.90 1.50
C GLU A 108 -19.42 -18.95 0.64
N GLU A 109 -19.19 -18.64 -0.64
CA GLU A 109 -18.36 -19.47 -1.52
C GLU A 109 -16.94 -19.58 -1.00
N LEU A 110 -16.31 -18.46 -0.62
CA LEU A 110 -14.96 -18.46 -0.05
C LEU A 110 -14.92 -19.29 1.23
N LEU A 111 -15.88 -19.11 2.14
CA LEU A 111 -15.97 -19.89 3.39
C LEU A 111 -16.09 -21.39 3.13
N ARG A 112 -16.88 -21.82 2.13
CA ARG A 112 -17.03 -23.24 1.75
C ARG A 112 -15.76 -23.85 1.18
N ARG A 113 -14.88 -23.06 0.59
CA ARG A 113 -13.60 -23.51 0.00
C ARG A 113 -12.45 -23.57 1.00
N LEU A 114 -12.61 -23.02 2.20
CA LEU A 114 -11.56 -23.02 3.20
C LEU A 114 -11.25 -24.46 3.69
N PRO A 115 -9.99 -24.76 4.03
CA PRO A 115 -9.62 -26.07 4.57
C PRO A 115 -10.39 -26.39 5.85
N GLY A 116 -10.97 -27.59 5.95
CA GLY A 116 -11.75 -27.99 7.13
C GLY A 116 -10.97 -27.89 8.45
N GLY A 117 -11.70 -27.63 9.55
CA GLY A 117 -11.11 -27.47 10.90
C GLY A 117 -10.72 -26.04 11.28
N HIS A 118 -11.06 -25.04 10.45
CA HIS A 118 -10.94 -23.63 10.80
C HIS A 118 -12.06 -23.16 11.76
N ASP A 119 -11.83 -22.05 12.45
CA ASP A 119 -12.78 -21.40 13.36
C ASP A 119 -13.48 -20.17 12.77
N LEU A 120 -13.19 -19.82 11.50
CA LEU A 120 -13.77 -18.64 10.85
C LEU A 120 -15.28 -18.80 10.61
N THR A 121 -16.04 -17.80 11.04
CA THR A 121 -17.45 -17.62 10.70
C THR A 121 -17.61 -16.78 9.43
N LEU A 122 -18.81 -16.74 8.85
CA LEU A 122 -19.13 -15.83 7.75
C LEU A 122 -18.87 -14.36 8.13
N GLY A 123 -19.18 -13.98 9.38
CA GLY A 123 -18.91 -12.64 9.90
C GLY A 123 -17.41 -12.31 9.96
N ASP A 124 -16.57 -13.30 10.31
CA ASP A 124 -15.11 -13.13 10.29
C ASP A 124 -14.59 -12.94 8.88
N VAL A 125 -15.05 -13.76 7.92
CA VAL A 125 -14.67 -13.66 6.50
C VAL A 125 -15.03 -12.28 5.96
N LEU A 126 -16.28 -11.84 6.13
CA LEU A 126 -16.72 -10.50 5.71
C LEU A 126 -15.88 -9.39 6.36
N GLY A 127 -15.58 -9.52 7.65
CA GLY A 127 -14.76 -8.55 8.39
C GLY A 127 -13.33 -8.47 7.89
N LEU A 128 -12.73 -9.60 7.47
CA LEU A 128 -11.38 -9.65 6.91
C LEU A 128 -11.35 -9.05 5.51
N LEU A 129 -12.27 -9.45 4.62
CA LEU A 129 -12.33 -8.96 3.24
C LEU A 129 -12.58 -7.45 3.18
N ARG A 130 -13.41 -6.89 4.08
CA ARG A 130 -13.64 -5.44 4.15
C ARG A 130 -12.39 -4.68 4.62
N ARG A 131 -11.61 -5.25 5.52
CA ARG A 131 -10.32 -4.65 5.94
C ARG A 131 -9.32 -4.73 4.81
N ASP A 132 -9.29 -5.84 4.10
CA ASP A 132 -8.43 -6.02 2.95
C ASP A 132 -8.70 -4.95 1.89
N ALA A 133 -9.96 -4.85 1.46
CA ALA A 133 -10.40 -3.90 0.44
C ALA A 133 -10.03 -2.44 0.75
N ALA A 134 -10.02 -2.04 2.03
CA ALA A 134 -9.72 -0.68 2.44
C ALA A 134 -8.23 -0.41 2.74
N ASN A 135 -7.40 -1.44 2.94
CA ASN A 135 -6.06 -1.26 3.50
C ASN A 135 -4.95 -1.99 2.72
N ALA A 136 -5.31 -2.89 1.81
CA ALA A 136 -4.35 -3.70 1.07
C ALA A 136 -3.62 -2.87 0.00
N TYR A 137 -2.33 -3.13 -0.10
CA TYR A 137 -1.45 -2.57 -1.08
C TYR A 137 -1.05 -3.64 -2.09
N GLY A 138 -1.25 -3.37 -3.37
CA GLY A 138 -0.72 -4.23 -4.42
C GLY A 138 0.81 -4.29 -4.39
N ILE A 139 1.37 -5.48 -4.67
CA ILE A 139 2.79 -5.73 -4.89
C ILE A 139 2.98 -6.26 -6.31
N SER A 140 3.87 -5.58 -7.04
CA SER A 140 4.41 -6.06 -8.31
C SER A 140 5.88 -6.39 -8.11
N LEU A 141 6.29 -7.63 -8.39
CA LEU A 141 7.67 -8.09 -8.21
C LEU A 141 8.61 -7.61 -9.34
N ASP A 142 8.04 -7.26 -10.49
CA ASP A 142 8.81 -6.92 -11.70
C ASP A 142 8.63 -5.46 -12.12
N GLY A 143 7.99 -4.65 -11.27
CA GLY A 143 7.68 -3.26 -11.58
C GLY A 143 6.71 -3.05 -12.76
N GLY A 144 5.95 -4.09 -13.12
CA GLY A 144 4.95 -4.09 -14.20
C GLY A 144 3.50 -4.25 -13.70
N GLU A 145 2.57 -4.45 -14.64
CA GLU A 145 1.12 -4.53 -14.40
C GLU A 145 0.67 -5.80 -13.66
N THR A 146 1.50 -6.85 -13.64
CA THR A 146 1.14 -8.12 -13.00
C THR A 146 1.31 -8.04 -11.48
N LEU A 147 0.19 -7.83 -10.79
CA LEU A 147 0.08 -8.02 -9.34
C LEU A 147 0.47 -9.46 -8.98
N ARG A 148 1.45 -9.60 -8.09
CA ARG A 148 1.93 -10.89 -7.59
C ARG A 148 1.44 -11.20 -6.19
N GLY A 149 0.89 -10.19 -5.51
CA GLY A 149 0.29 -10.33 -4.20
C GLY A 149 -0.12 -8.98 -3.62
N SER A 150 -0.57 -9.03 -2.39
CA SER A 150 -1.03 -7.89 -1.63
C SER A 150 -0.39 -7.87 -0.26
N VAL A 151 -0.22 -6.67 0.29
CA VAL A 151 0.33 -6.47 1.63
C VAL A 151 -0.57 -5.60 2.48
N LEU A 152 -0.67 -5.96 3.76
CA LEU A 152 -1.31 -5.15 4.78
C LEU A 152 -0.25 -4.58 5.71
N LEU A 153 -0.40 -3.30 6.02
CA LEU A 153 0.52 -2.54 6.83
C LEU A 153 -0.21 -2.06 8.10
N ALA A 154 0.44 -2.10 9.26
CA ALA A 154 -0.22 -1.69 10.51
C ALA A 154 -0.35 -0.16 10.57
N THR A 155 0.74 0.52 10.25
CA THR A 155 0.86 1.98 10.36
C THR A 155 0.72 2.63 8.99
N GLY A 156 1.27 2.03 7.93
CA GLY A 156 1.24 2.55 6.57
C GLY A 156 -0.19 2.71 6.04
N SER A 157 -1.09 1.78 6.35
CA SER A 157 -2.52 1.88 5.99
C SER A 157 -3.27 3.03 6.70
N ARG A 158 -2.59 3.86 7.49
CA ARG A 158 -3.11 5.13 8.05
C ARG A 158 -2.75 6.36 7.22
N LEU A 159 -1.95 6.21 6.15
CA LEU A 159 -1.68 7.29 5.22
C LEU A 159 -2.90 7.50 4.34
N ASN A 160 -3.58 8.63 4.51
CA ASN A 160 -4.73 8.98 3.70
C ASN A 160 -4.35 9.32 2.26
N HIS A 161 -5.35 9.26 1.38
CA HIS A 161 -5.20 9.62 -0.02
C HIS A 161 -5.09 11.13 -0.21
N GLU A 162 -4.17 11.54 -1.08
CA GLU A 162 -4.18 12.82 -1.75
C GLU A 162 -3.69 12.67 -3.19
N CYS A 163 -4.29 13.42 -4.12
CA CYS A 163 -3.92 13.40 -5.54
C CYS A 163 -2.55 14.02 -5.82
N LEU A 164 -2.11 14.94 -4.94
CA LEU A 164 -0.80 15.58 -4.92
C LEU A 164 -0.11 15.24 -3.59
N PRO A 165 0.27 13.97 -3.39
CA PRO A 165 0.71 13.49 -2.09
C PRO A 165 2.05 14.09 -1.69
N ASN A 166 2.34 14.09 -0.39
CA ASN A 166 3.65 14.51 0.11
C ASN A 166 4.58 13.33 0.44
N VAL A 167 4.08 12.08 0.42
CA VAL A 167 4.91 10.88 0.56
C VAL A 167 4.70 9.88 -0.58
N ALA A 168 5.73 9.11 -0.88
CA ALA A 168 5.69 8.01 -1.82
C ALA A 168 6.18 6.71 -1.18
N ARG A 169 5.57 5.61 -1.60
CA ARG A 169 5.87 4.25 -1.16
C ARG A 169 7.07 3.68 -1.93
N LEU A 170 7.92 2.94 -1.23
CA LEU A 170 9.03 2.19 -1.77
C LEU A 170 8.99 0.78 -1.20
N ASP A 171 9.02 -0.22 -2.07
CA ASP A 171 9.05 -1.62 -1.69
C ASP A 171 10.50 -2.14 -1.72
N ALA A 172 10.97 -2.69 -0.60
CA ALA A 172 12.31 -3.26 -0.50
C ALA A 172 12.23 -4.79 -0.59
N PHE A 173 12.61 -5.34 -1.75
CA PHE A 173 12.64 -6.78 -2.01
C PHE A 173 14.01 -7.40 -1.63
N ASP A 174 14.04 -8.72 -1.41
CA ASP A 174 15.29 -9.48 -1.34
C ASP A 174 16.07 -9.40 -2.66
N ASP A 175 17.39 -9.17 -2.59
CA ASP A 175 18.23 -9.12 -3.78
C ASP A 175 18.39 -10.53 -4.39
N GLY A 176 17.84 -10.77 -5.59
CA GLY A 176 18.41 -11.73 -6.56
C GLY A 176 17.91 -13.18 -6.59
N ALA A 177 16.74 -13.54 -6.04
CA ALA A 177 16.15 -14.87 -6.23
C ALA A 177 14.73 -14.81 -6.82
N PRO A 178 14.36 -15.71 -7.76
CA PRO A 178 12.94 -15.94 -8.08
C PRO A 178 12.19 -16.30 -6.81
N GLY A 179 11.18 -15.50 -6.43
CA GLY A 179 10.49 -15.63 -5.13
C GLY A 179 11.11 -14.82 -3.98
N ALA A 180 12.03 -13.89 -4.26
CA ALA A 180 12.53 -12.89 -3.32
C ALA A 180 11.37 -12.20 -2.58
N GLY A 181 11.37 -12.30 -1.25
CA GLY A 181 10.30 -11.75 -0.42
C GLY A 181 10.41 -10.24 -0.27
N LEU A 182 9.28 -9.58 -0.02
CA LEU A 182 9.27 -8.19 0.43
C LEU A 182 9.77 -8.13 1.88
N LYS A 183 10.87 -7.41 2.13
CA LYS A 183 11.44 -7.24 3.49
C LYS A 183 10.70 -6.20 4.32
N HIS A 184 10.51 -5.04 3.73
CA HIS A 184 9.88 -3.89 4.36
C HIS A 184 9.32 -2.95 3.30
N VAL A 185 8.29 -2.21 3.69
CA VAL A 185 7.76 -1.08 2.93
C VAL A 185 8.23 0.18 3.61
N ALA A 186 8.79 1.10 2.84
CA ALA A 186 9.22 2.41 3.30
C ALA A 186 8.38 3.50 2.62
N PHE A 187 8.16 4.59 3.34
CA PHE A 187 7.55 5.80 2.81
C PHE A 187 8.57 6.93 2.91
N LYS A 188 8.75 7.66 1.81
CA LYS A 188 9.67 8.80 1.75
C LYS A 188 8.94 10.08 1.40
N ALA A 189 9.38 11.18 1.98
CA ALA A 189 8.87 12.51 1.65
C ALA A 189 9.27 12.89 0.20
N LEU A 190 8.32 13.39 -0.58
CA LEU A 190 8.52 13.88 -1.95
C LEU A 190 9.11 15.30 -1.97
N HIS A 191 8.71 16.12 -1.01
CA HIS A 191 9.20 17.48 -0.77
C HIS A 191 9.31 17.74 0.73
N ALA A 192 9.63 18.98 1.13
CA ALA A 192 9.65 19.35 2.54
C ALA A 192 8.23 19.26 3.11
N ILE A 193 8.11 18.76 4.34
CA ILE A 193 6.84 18.63 5.06
C ILE A 193 7.00 19.29 6.44
N PRO A 194 6.35 20.43 6.69
CA PRO A 194 6.32 21.07 8.01
C PRO A 194 5.77 20.19 9.13
N ALA A 195 6.22 20.45 10.36
CA ALA A 195 5.63 19.87 11.55
C ALA A 195 4.13 20.19 11.64
N GLY A 196 3.31 19.17 11.94
CA GLY A 196 1.86 19.30 12.06
C GLY A 196 1.08 19.03 10.78
N GLU A 197 1.73 18.89 9.63
CA GLU A 197 1.06 18.49 8.39
C GLU A 197 0.75 16.99 8.36
N GLU A 198 -0.37 16.64 7.74
CA GLU A 198 -0.74 15.25 7.46
C GLU A 198 0.20 14.66 6.41
N LEU A 199 0.64 13.42 6.61
CA LEU A 199 1.35 12.63 5.62
C LEU A 199 0.33 11.91 4.73
N THR A 200 0.40 12.17 3.43
CA THR A 200 -0.55 11.67 2.43
C THR A 200 0.17 10.97 1.30
N GLN A 201 -0.43 9.87 0.81
CA GLN A 201 0.05 9.10 -0.33
C GLN A 201 -1.00 9.11 -1.44
N SER A 202 -0.61 8.81 -2.68
CA SER A 202 -1.61 8.50 -3.70
C SER A 202 -1.99 7.03 -3.61
N TYR A 203 -3.29 6.71 -3.64
CA TYR A 203 -3.79 5.33 -3.73
C TYR A 203 -3.74 4.82 -5.17
N PHE A 204 -3.62 5.74 -6.12
CA PHE A 204 -3.62 5.48 -7.55
C PHE A 204 -2.29 5.93 -8.16
N PRO A 205 -1.90 5.39 -9.32
CA PRO A 205 -0.72 5.86 -10.03
C PRO A 205 -0.78 7.37 -10.36
N LEU A 206 0.33 8.09 -10.13
CA LEU A 206 0.40 9.54 -10.40
C LEU A 206 0.35 9.90 -11.89
N HIS A 207 0.59 8.94 -12.79
CA HIS A 207 0.51 9.17 -14.23
C HIS A 207 -0.93 9.12 -14.77
N TRP A 208 -1.90 8.67 -13.97
CA TRP A 208 -3.32 8.73 -14.35
C TRP A 208 -3.80 10.18 -14.48
N ASP A 209 -4.93 10.39 -15.14
CA ASP A 209 -5.55 11.71 -15.18
C ASP A 209 -6.00 12.14 -13.78
N LEU A 210 -5.87 13.44 -13.48
CA LEU A 210 -6.24 13.97 -12.16
C LEU A 210 -7.72 13.74 -11.86
N GLU A 211 -8.59 13.98 -12.85
CA GLU A 211 -10.04 13.77 -12.73
C GLU A 211 -10.35 12.30 -12.41
N GLU A 212 -9.73 11.36 -13.12
CA GLU A 212 -9.91 9.93 -12.85
C GLU A 212 -9.47 9.57 -11.42
N ARG A 213 -8.33 10.08 -10.94
CA ARG A 213 -7.92 9.85 -9.55
C ARG A 213 -8.91 10.41 -8.53
N GLN A 214 -9.49 11.58 -8.81
CA GLN A 214 -10.48 12.20 -7.94
C GLN A 214 -11.77 11.37 -7.87
N GLU A 215 -12.25 10.88 -9.01
CA GLU A 215 -13.42 10.00 -9.07
C GLU A 215 -13.18 8.70 -8.28
N ARG A 216 -12.05 8.03 -8.53
CA ARG A 216 -11.68 6.80 -7.82
C ARG A 216 -11.49 7.00 -6.32
N ALA A 217 -10.98 8.15 -5.91
CA ALA A 217 -10.84 8.47 -4.49
C ALA A 217 -12.19 8.51 -3.78
N VAL A 218 -13.19 9.14 -4.42
CA VAL A 218 -14.57 9.18 -3.90
C VAL A 218 -15.16 7.77 -3.83
N GLU A 219 -14.98 6.95 -4.87
CA GLU A 219 -15.42 5.54 -4.87
C GLU A 219 -14.77 4.72 -3.73
N ALA A 220 -13.48 4.97 -3.46
CA ALA A 220 -12.74 4.33 -2.37
C ALA A 220 -13.13 4.85 -0.97
N GLY A 221 -14.08 5.78 -0.89
CA GLY A 221 -14.48 6.42 0.37
C GLY A 221 -13.40 7.34 0.96
N ALA A 222 -12.38 7.69 0.17
CA ALA A 222 -11.45 8.73 0.55
C ALA A 222 -12.16 10.09 0.39
N GLU A 223 -12.08 10.92 1.42
CA GLU A 223 -12.65 12.27 1.40
C GLU A 223 -11.78 13.24 0.57
N ALA A 224 -11.46 12.85 -0.65
CA ALA A 224 -10.98 13.75 -1.67
C ALA A 224 -12.16 14.70 -2.00
N ARG A 225 -12.21 15.86 -1.34
CA ARG A 225 -13.02 16.94 -1.92
C ARG A 225 -12.30 17.37 -3.19
N PRO A 226 -12.94 17.35 -4.36
CA PRO A 226 -12.30 17.73 -5.63
C PRO A 226 -11.63 19.11 -5.56
N GLU A 227 -12.21 20.02 -4.77
CA GLU A 227 -11.70 21.36 -4.47
C GLU A 227 -10.43 21.38 -3.59
N ASP A 228 -10.19 20.34 -2.78
CA ASP A 228 -8.99 20.17 -1.95
C ASP A 228 -7.91 19.33 -2.66
N CYS A 229 -8.29 18.43 -3.57
CA CYS A 229 -7.37 17.63 -4.40
C CYS A 229 -6.80 18.38 -5.61
N GLY A 230 -7.13 19.67 -5.75
CA GLY A 230 -6.79 20.51 -6.89
C GLY A 230 -6.94 22.00 -6.60
N GLY A 231 -6.97 22.43 -5.34
CA GLY A 231 -6.95 23.85 -4.97
C GLY A 231 -5.63 24.57 -5.34
N ALA A 232 -4.70 23.84 -5.93
CA ALA A 232 -3.47 24.36 -6.49
C ALA A 232 -3.70 24.83 -7.94
N ASP A 233 -2.99 25.90 -8.30
CA ASP A 233 -2.92 26.42 -9.66
C ASP A 233 -2.62 25.30 -10.69
N GLU A 234 -3.23 25.33 -11.87
CA GLU A 234 -3.02 24.32 -12.93
C GLU A 234 -1.53 24.16 -13.27
N GLY A 235 -0.76 25.25 -13.22
CA GLY A 235 0.69 25.23 -13.41
C GLY A 235 1.42 24.48 -12.29
N TYR A 236 0.96 24.58 -11.05
CA TYR A 236 1.50 23.79 -9.93
C TYR A 236 1.20 22.31 -10.11
N VAL A 237 -0.04 21.95 -10.47
CA VAL A 237 -0.42 20.55 -10.73
C VAL A 237 0.45 19.95 -11.83
N GLY A 238 0.58 20.66 -12.96
CA GLY A 238 1.43 20.23 -14.07
C GLY A 238 2.89 20.06 -13.64
N MET A 239 3.44 21.00 -12.88
CA MET A 239 4.81 20.92 -12.35
C MET A 239 5.00 19.73 -11.40
N PHE A 240 4.03 19.48 -10.51
CA PHE A 240 4.08 18.38 -9.56
C PHE A 240 4.10 17.03 -10.29
N LEU A 241 3.16 16.83 -11.22
CA LEU A 241 3.08 15.59 -12.00
C LEU A 241 4.32 15.41 -12.87
N LEU A 242 4.79 16.48 -13.53
CA LEU A 242 6.01 16.42 -14.31
C LEU A 242 7.20 16.01 -13.44
N LYS A 243 7.33 16.56 -12.22
CA LYS A 243 8.46 16.28 -11.31
C LYS A 243 8.43 14.86 -10.73
N TYR A 244 7.25 14.36 -10.36
CA TYR A 244 7.13 13.14 -9.56
C TYR A 244 6.59 11.92 -10.32
N SER A 245 6.06 12.06 -11.54
CA SER A 245 5.73 10.92 -12.40
C SER A 245 6.94 10.42 -13.18
N CYS A 246 7.09 9.10 -13.29
CA CYS A 246 8.15 8.51 -14.10
C CYS A 246 7.96 8.84 -15.60
N PRO A 247 8.98 9.35 -16.31
CA PRO A 247 8.88 9.70 -17.73
C PRO A 247 9.01 8.50 -18.68
N ASN A 248 9.18 7.29 -18.15
CA ASN A 248 9.22 6.07 -18.96
C ASN A 248 7.78 5.58 -19.19
N ASP A 249 7.28 5.65 -20.42
CA ASP A 249 5.91 5.24 -20.81
C ASP A 249 5.57 3.79 -20.45
N ALA A 250 6.57 2.92 -20.30
CA ALA A 250 6.37 1.54 -19.86
C ALA A 250 6.39 1.39 -18.31
N CYS A 251 6.39 2.49 -17.55
CA CYS A 251 6.53 2.48 -16.11
C CYS A 251 5.58 3.47 -15.42
N SER A 252 4.75 2.92 -14.53
CA SER A 252 3.75 3.67 -13.77
C SER A 252 4.28 4.22 -12.43
N GLY A 253 5.59 4.24 -12.23
CA GLY A 253 6.22 4.55 -10.95
C GLY A 253 6.28 6.05 -10.61
N THR A 254 6.63 6.33 -9.36
CA THR A 254 6.85 7.67 -8.82
C THR A 254 8.35 7.93 -8.70
N LEU A 255 8.81 9.06 -9.23
CA LEU A 255 10.15 9.59 -8.99
C LEU A 255 10.23 10.13 -7.56
N VAL A 256 11.09 9.54 -6.74
CA VAL A 256 11.25 9.91 -5.33
C VAL A 256 12.67 10.44 -5.08
N PRO A 257 12.86 11.56 -4.35
CA PRO A 257 14.19 12.04 -4.02
C PRO A 257 15.03 10.96 -3.33
N VAL A 258 16.28 10.77 -3.79
CA VAL A 258 17.12 9.63 -3.38
C VAL A 258 17.40 9.67 -1.87
N SER A 259 17.68 10.86 -1.34
CA SER A 259 17.87 11.09 0.10
C SER A 259 17.77 12.58 0.45
N ALA A 260 17.64 12.90 1.73
CA ALA A 260 17.73 14.29 2.24
C ALA A 260 19.03 15.03 1.86
N ARG A 261 20.14 14.30 1.58
CA ARG A 261 21.42 14.90 1.16
C ARG A 261 21.55 15.04 -0.35
N ARG A 262 20.68 14.38 -1.11
CA ARG A 262 20.67 14.31 -2.58
C ARG A 262 19.25 14.43 -3.09
N ALA A 263 18.55 15.46 -2.61
CA ALA A 263 17.17 15.73 -2.96
C ALA A 263 17.01 16.28 -4.39
N ASP A 264 18.13 16.77 -4.97
CA ASP A 264 18.29 17.19 -6.35
C ASP A 264 18.23 16.04 -7.36
N VAL A 265 18.28 14.79 -6.90
CA VAL A 265 18.17 13.59 -7.73
C VAL A 265 16.98 12.77 -7.25
N SER A 266 16.07 12.47 -8.17
CA SER A 266 14.97 11.56 -7.93
C SER A 266 15.21 10.23 -8.62
N ARG A 267 14.76 9.14 -8.00
CA ARG A 267 14.80 7.78 -8.54
C ARG A 267 13.40 7.19 -8.54
N CYS A 268 13.02 6.57 -9.64
CA CYS A 268 11.74 5.89 -9.77
C CYS A 268 11.70 4.71 -8.80
N ASN A 269 10.65 4.64 -7.97
CA ASN A 269 10.43 3.56 -7.01
C ASN A 269 10.10 2.21 -7.66
N VAL A 270 9.93 2.18 -8.98
CA VAL A 270 9.61 0.98 -9.77
C VAL A 270 10.78 0.59 -10.67
N CYS A 271 11.07 1.36 -11.73
CA CYS A 271 12.09 0.97 -12.72
C CYS A 271 13.51 1.44 -12.39
N GLY A 272 13.69 2.23 -11.32
CA GLY A 272 15.00 2.74 -10.92
C GLY A 272 15.57 3.86 -11.80
N LEU A 273 14.84 4.34 -12.82
CA LEU A 273 15.21 5.52 -13.62
C LEU A 273 15.55 6.69 -12.69
N GLN A 274 16.62 7.41 -13.00
CA GLN A 274 17.00 8.61 -12.26
C GLN A 274 16.84 9.86 -13.11
N ARG A 275 16.38 10.93 -12.49
CA ARG A 275 16.32 12.27 -13.08
C ARG A 275 16.73 13.30 -12.05
N THR A 276 17.56 14.24 -12.46
CA THR A 276 18.00 15.39 -11.67
C THR A 276 17.04 16.56 -11.85
N ASP A 277 16.99 17.47 -10.86
CA ASP A 277 16.26 18.73 -10.99
C ASP A 277 16.79 19.55 -12.19
N GLN A 278 18.08 19.45 -12.52
CA GLN A 278 18.66 20.12 -13.70
C GLN A 278 18.10 19.58 -15.02
N GLU A 279 17.96 18.26 -15.15
CA GLU A 279 17.33 17.63 -16.33
C GLU A 279 15.86 18.02 -16.44
N LEU A 280 15.13 18.03 -15.32
CA LEU A 280 13.75 18.52 -15.27
C LEU A 280 13.63 19.97 -15.75
N TYR A 281 14.51 20.87 -15.32
CA TYR A 281 14.49 22.27 -15.79
C TYR A 281 14.80 22.38 -17.29
N ALA A 282 15.73 21.57 -17.80
CA ALA A 282 16.03 21.54 -19.23
C ALA A 282 14.84 21.01 -20.07
N GLU A 283 14.10 20.02 -19.56
CA GLU A 283 12.85 19.52 -20.18
C GLU A 283 11.80 20.65 -20.24
N LEU A 284 11.62 21.39 -19.14
CA LEU A 284 10.68 22.51 -19.06
C LEU A 284 11.03 23.64 -20.05
N ASP A 285 12.31 24.01 -20.12
CA ASP A 285 12.79 25.04 -21.06
C ASP A 285 12.56 24.62 -22.52
N ALA A 286 12.57 23.32 -22.83
CA ALA A 286 12.31 22.80 -24.16
C ALA A 286 10.81 22.77 -24.54
N MET A 287 9.92 22.88 -23.55
CA MET A 287 8.46 22.91 -23.73
C MET A 287 7.90 24.33 -23.89
N ALA A 288 8.71 25.36 -23.58
CA ALA A 288 8.36 26.78 -23.63
C ALA A 288 8.62 27.42 -25.01
#